data_AF-A0A0Q4QBX9-F1
#
_entry.id   AF-A0A0Q4QBX9-F1
#
_cell.length_a   1.000
_cell.length_b   1.000
_cell.length_c   1.000
_cell.angle_alpha   90.00
_cell.angle_beta   90.00
_cell.angle_gamma   90.00
#
_symmetry.space_group_name_H-M   'P 1'
#
loop_
_entity.id
_entity.type
_entity.pdbx_description
1 polymer ?
#
loop_
_entity_poly.entity_id
_entity_poly.type
_entity_poly.pdbx_seq_one_letter_code
_entity_poly.pdbx_strand_id
1 'polypeptide(L)'
;MKTLTPHVRPAKTVRAVPALTSIATKTVDMARQHLRTGNPDAYARLLAGQHRASTVRQKEAIEAVIAADACQRLFTRHAANGCLVAREG
;
A
#
# COMPACT_ATOMS: atom_id res chain seq x y z
N MET A 1 -17.86 -15.91 -38.16
CA MET A 1 -17.71 -14.91 -37.08
C MET A 1 -17.14 -15.62 -35.87
N LYS A 2 -15.90 -15.32 -35.45
CA LYS A 2 -15.27 -15.92 -34.25
C LYS A 2 -15.09 -14.82 -33.21
N THR A 3 -15.80 -14.96 -32.10
CA THR A 3 -15.82 -14.08 -30.94
C THR A 3 -14.48 -14.17 -30.19
N LEU A 4 -13.72 -13.08 -30.13
CA LEU A 4 -12.57 -12.94 -29.25
C LEU A 4 -13.08 -12.74 -27.81
N THR A 5 -12.94 -13.75 -26.97
CA THR A 5 -13.01 -13.60 -25.51
C THR A 5 -11.79 -12.81 -25.01
N PRO A 6 -11.96 -11.68 -24.31
CA PRO A 6 -10.84 -10.97 -23.71
C PRO A 6 -10.28 -11.81 -22.56
N HIS A 7 -9.07 -12.31 -22.75
CA HIS A 7 -8.29 -13.00 -21.73
C HIS A 7 -7.91 -11.98 -20.64
N VAL A 8 -8.71 -11.93 -19.57
CA VAL A 8 -8.38 -11.18 -18.36
C VAL A 8 -7.10 -11.79 -17.80
N ARG A 9 -5.98 -11.07 -17.94
CA ARG A 9 -4.70 -11.49 -17.37
C ARG A 9 -4.82 -11.45 -15.85
N PRO A 10 -4.43 -12.50 -15.10
CA PRO A 10 -4.33 -12.38 -13.65
C PRO A 10 -3.31 -11.29 -13.35
N ALA A 11 -3.73 -10.31 -12.55
CA ALA A 11 -2.86 -9.23 -12.09
C ALA A 11 -1.61 -9.86 -11.49
N LYS A 12 -0.46 -9.57 -12.12
CA LYS A 12 0.86 -10.03 -11.75
C LYS A 12 1.02 -9.83 -10.24
N THR A 13 0.99 -10.92 -9.47
CA THR A 13 1.22 -10.91 -8.03
C THR A 13 2.55 -10.21 -7.83
N VAL A 14 2.50 -8.96 -7.37
CA VAL A 14 3.68 -8.13 -7.15
C VAL A 14 4.53 -8.91 -6.16
N ARG A 15 5.63 -9.45 -6.67
CA ARG A 15 6.65 -10.22 -5.96
C ARG A 15 6.88 -9.50 -4.63
N ALA A 16 6.61 -10.20 -3.51
CA ALA A 16 6.75 -9.66 -2.17
C ALA A 16 8.04 -8.84 -2.10
N VAL A 17 7.90 -7.53 -1.84
CA VAL A 17 9.01 -6.60 -1.94
C VAL A 17 10.09 -7.09 -0.97
N PRO A 18 11.27 -7.57 -1.43
CA PRO A 18 12.26 -8.23 -0.57
C PRO A 18 12.94 -7.27 0.42
N ALA A 19 12.47 -6.02 0.51
CA ALA A 19 12.91 -5.00 1.43
C ALA A 19 12.00 -4.83 2.67
N LEU A 20 10.82 -5.45 2.70
CA LEU A 20 9.93 -5.39 3.86
C LEU A 20 10.40 -6.42 4.90
N THR A 21 10.60 -5.97 6.14
CA THR A 21 10.81 -6.86 7.29
C THR A 21 9.54 -7.67 7.55
N SER A 22 9.67 -8.81 8.26
CA SER A 22 8.50 -9.62 8.64
C SER A 22 7.40 -8.80 9.35
N ILE A 23 7.81 -7.81 10.15
CA ILE A 23 6.91 -6.86 10.82
C ILE A 23 6.17 -6.01 9.79
N ALA A 24 6.89 -5.37 8.87
CA ALA A 24 6.28 -4.52 7.86
C ALA A 24 5.34 -5.31 6.92
N THR A 25 5.65 -6.58 6.63
CA THR A 25 4.75 -7.47 5.87
C THR A 25 3.45 -7.73 6.60
N LYS A 26 3.48 -8.08 7.90
CA LYS A 26 2.26 -8.27 8.71
C LYS A 26 1.42 -6.99 8.77
N THR A 27 2.08 -5.84 8.93
CA THR A 27 1.42 -4.53 8.93
C THR A 27 0.73 -4.26 7.59
N VAL A 28 1.36 -4.58 6.46
CA VAL A 28 0.75 -4.47 5.13
C VAL A 28 -0.46 -5.40 4.98
N ASP A 29 -0.37 -6.64 5.47
CA ASP A 29 -1.48 -7.59 5.39
C ASP A 29 -2.68 -7.14 6.22
N MET A 30 -2.44 -6.64 7.44
CA MET A 30 -3.47 -6.04 8.28
C MET A 30 -4.08 -4.80 7.62
N ALA A 31 -3.26 -3.94 7.03
CA ALA A 31 -3.74 -2.78 6.30
C ALA A 31 -4.70 -3.24 5.18
N ARG A 32 -4.28 -4.19 4.35
CA ARG A 32 -5.12 -4.72 3.26
C ARG A 32 -6.42 -5.35 3.75
N GLN A 33 -6.43 -5.95 4.94
CA GLN A 33 -7.66 -6.41 5.57
C GLN A 33 -8.63 -5.25 5.88
N HIS A 34 -8.12 -4.09 6.31
CA HIS A 34 -8.95 -2.89 6.50
C HIS A 34 -9.58 -2.40 5.18
N LEU A 35 -8.85 -2.46 4.06
CA LEU A 35 -9.46 -2.16 2.74
C LEU A 35 -10.59 -3.13 2.40
N ARG A 36 -10.41 -4.43 2.64
CA ARG A 36 -11.44 -5.46 2.37
C ARG A 36 -12.69 -5.30 3.24
N THR A 37 -12.52 -4.75 4.45
CA THR A 37 -13.63 -4.51 5.39
C THR A 37 -14.26 -3.12 5.23
N GLY A 38 -13.85 -2.35 4.22
CA GLY A 38 -14.42 -1.04 3.93
C GLY A 38 -13.92 0.09 4.85
N ASN A 39 -12.77 -0.09 5.51
CA ASN A 39 -12.16 0.92 6.38
C ASN A 39 -10.83 1.44 5.78
N PRO A 40 -10.90 2.34 4.76
CA PRO A 40 -9.70 2.89 4.12
C PRO A 40 -8.88 3.80 5.05
N ASP A 41 -9.50 4.40 6.06
CA ASP A 41 -8.80 5.28 7.01
C ASP A 41 -7.86 4.49 7.93
N ALA A 42 -8.31 3.33 8.40
CA ALA A 42 -7.46 2.43 9.19
C ALA A 42 -6.27 1.92 8.36
N TYR A 43 -6.48 1.60 7.08
CA TYR A 43 -5.39 1.28 6.15
C TYR A 43 -4.37 2.43 6.08
N ALA A 44 -4.84 3.65 5.86
CA ALA A 44 -3.99 4.81 5.70
C ALA A 44 -3.19 5.14 6.97
N ARG A 45 -3.84 5.11 8.15
CA ARG A 45 -3.17 5.38 9.43
C ARG A 45 -2.10 4.35 9.75
N LEU A 46 -2.41 3.07 9.51
CA LEU A 46 -1.51 1.96 9.83
C LEU A 46 -0.25 1.99 8.96
N LEU A 47 -0.40 2.22 7.64
CA LEU A 47 0.75 2.36 6.74
C LEU A 47 1.50 3.68 6.93
N ALA A 48 0.83 4.78 7.25
CA ALA A 48 1.51 6.04 7.58
C ALA A 48 2.37 5.92 8.85
N GLY A 49 1.86 5.23 9.88
CA GLY A 49 2.63 4.93 11.09
C GLY A 49 3.86 4.07 10.79
N GLN A 50 3.67 3.01 10.00
CA GLN A 50 4.77 2.14 9.57
C GLN A 50 5.80 2.89 8.73
N HIS A 51 5.36 3.73 7.79
CA HIS A 51 6.24 4.54 6.95
C HIS A 51 7.13 5.45 7.78
N ARG A 52 6.57 6.13 8.80
CA ARG A 52 7.33 6.99 9.72
C ARG A 52 8.41 6.24 10.51
N ALA A 53 8.11 5.02 10.97
CA ALA A 53 9.03 4.18 11.75
C ALA A 53 10.05 3.40 10.89
N SER A 54 9.91 3.44 9.57
CA SER A 54 10.70 2.63 8.64
C SER A 54 11.92 3.37 8.07
N THR A 55 12.92 2.59 7.63
CA THR A 55 14.10 3.11 6.93
C THR A 55 13.75 3.58 5.51
N VAL A 56 14.63 4.33 4.84
CA VAL A 56 14.39 4.85 3.47
C VAL A 56 13.98 3.73 2.49
N ARG A 57 14.72 2.62 2.47
CA ARG A 57 14.43 1.46 1.60
C ARG A 57 13.07 0.82 1.91
N GLN A 58 12.67 0.80 3.18
CA GLN A 58 11.35 0.28 3.58
C GLN A 58 10.23 1.26 3.26
N LYS A 59 10.47 2.57 3.38
CA LYS A 59 9.53 3.63 2.97
C LYS A 59 9.18 3.50 1.49
N GLU A 60 10.18 3.32 0.64
CA GLU A 60 9.99 3.06 -0.80
C GLU A 60 9.17 1.78 -1.05
N ALA A 61 9.44 0.71 -0.30
CA ALA A 61 8.66 -0.52 -0.41
C ALA A 61 7.19 -0.32 0.00
N ILE A 62 6.93 0.43 1.07
CA ILE A 62 5.58 0.76 1.53
C ILE A 62 4.87 1.65 0.49
N GLU A 63 5.56 2.63 -0.08
CA GLU A 63 5.03 3.47 -1.16
C GLU A 63 4.67 2.64 -2.40
N ALA A 64 5.50 1.66 -2.76
CA ALA A 64 5.21 0.72 -3.85
C ALA A 64 3.97 -0.15 -3.56
N VAL A 65 3.78 -0.58 -2.31
CA VAL A 65 2.56 -1.30 -1.89
C VAL A 65 1.32 -0.40 -2.02
N ILE A 66 1.40 0.84 -1.53
CA ILE A 66 0.29 1.80 -1.62
C ILE A 66 -0.08 2.07 -3.09
N ALA A 67 0.92 2.19 -3.97
CA ALA A 67 0.72 2.33 -5.40
C ALA A 67 0.07 1.09 -6.02
N ALA A 68 0.53 -0.11 -5.65
CA ALA A 68 -0.03 -1.38 -6.12
C ALA A 68 -1.48 -1.58 -5.68
N ASP A 69 -1.83 -1.12 -4.48
CA ASP A 69 -3.20 -1.14 -3.94
C ASP A 69 -4.07 0.01 -4.49
N ALA A 70 -3.53 0.86 -5.38
CA ALA A 70 -4.19 2.05 -5.94
C ALA A 70 -4.76 3.02 -4.89
N CYS A 71 -4.13 3.08 -3.70
CA CYS A 71 -4.62 3.81 -2.54
C CYS A 71 -3.85 5.10 -2.25
N GLN A 72 -3.04 5.57 -3.19
CA GLN A 72 -2.20 6.78 -3.05
C GLN A 72 -3.01 8.03 -2.63
N ARG A 73 -4.27 8.14 -3.08
CA ARG A 73 -5.19 9.23 -2.74
C ARG A 73 -5.51 9.36 -1.25
N LEU A 74 -5.31 8.29 -0.48
CA LEU A 74 -5.55 8.23 0.96
C LEU A 74 -4.39 8.82 1.78
N PHE A 75 -3.32 9.27 1.12
CA PHE A 75 -2.14 9.80 1.79
C PHE A 75 -1.78 11.20 1.30
N THR A 76 -1.17 11.96 2.20
CA THR A 76 -0.48 13.21 1.92
C THR A 76 0.96 13.11 2.42
N ARG A 77 1.87 13.88 1.80
CA ARG A 77 3.24 13.99 2.31
C ARG A 77 3.33 15.13 3.32
N HIS A 78 3.94 14.84 4.46
CA HIS A 78 4.23 15.85 5.46
C HIS A 78 5.33 16.80 4.96
N ALA A 79 5.06 18.10 4.94
CA ALA A 79 5.94 19.09 4.32
C ALA A 79 7.35 19.16 4.94
N ALA A 80 7.49 18.91 6.24
CA ALA A 80 8.76 19.08 6.95
C ALA A 80 9.71 17.87 6.87
N ASN A 81 9.19 16.65 6.73
CA ASN A 81 9.99 15.42 6.86
C ASN A 81 9.69 14.37 5.77
N GLY A 82 8.85 14.72 4.79
CA GLY A 82 8.54 13.88 3.63
C GLY A 82 7.82 12.56 3.96
N CYS A 83 7.44 12.33 5.22
CA CYS A 83 6.76 11.10 5.63
C CYS A 83 5.31 11.10 5.15
N LEU A 84 4.78 9.91 4.89
CA LEU A 84 3.36 9.78 4.57
C LEU A 84 2.50 10.02 5.81
N VAL A 85 1.38 10.69 5.59
CA VAL A 85 0.33 10.96 6.56
C VAL A 85 -0.98 10.49 5.95
N ALA A 86 -1.84 9.86 6.74
CA ALA A 86 -3.20 9.57 6.30
C ALA A 86 -3.91 10.90 6.01
N ARG A 87 -4.50 11.01 4.82
CA ARG A 87 -5.32 12.16 4.47
C ARG A 87 -6.61 12.08 5.29
N GLU A 88 -6.88 13.08 6.10
CA GLU A 88 -8.21 13.24 6.68
C GLU A 88 -9.17 13.61 5.54
N GLY A 89 -10.19 12.78 5.37
CA GLY A 89 -11.26 12.94 4.38
C GLY A 89 -12.37 13.83 4.89
#